data_AF-A0A3M5TJZ3-F1
#
_entry.id   AF-A0A3M5TJZ3-F1
#
_cell.length_a   1.000
_cell.length_b   1.000
_cell.length_c   1.000
_cell.angle_alpha   90.00
_cell.angle_beta   90.00
_cell.angle_gamma   90.00
#
_symmetry.space_group_name_H-M   'P 1'
#
loop_
_entity.id
_entity.type
_entity.pdbx_description
1 polymer ?
#
loop_
_entity_poly.entity_id
_entity_poly.type
_entity_poly.pdbx_seq_one_letter_code
_entity_poly.pdbx_strand_id
1 'polypeptide(L)'
;MPLRDAQKLFELLLLEGFQAGLSWITILKRRARYREVLFGFDAERLAQLSDAEIDALMLDPTIIRNRLKLKAVRTNARAWLALEDPVGLLWSFVGGKQKINHFKDRSEVPAITVEAEAMSKALKKAGFTFVGPTICYAYMQATGMVMDHTVDCDRYAILSR
;
A
#
# COMPACT_ATOMS: atom_id res chain seq x y z
N MET A 1 4.63 10.01 9.25
CA MET A 1 3.47 10.75 9.81
C MET A 1 2.20 10.02 9.43
N PRO A 2 1.20 9.94 10.33
CA PRO A 2 -0.07 9.26 10.09
C PRO A 2 -0.83 9.79 8.87
N LEU A 3 -1.12 8.91 7.90
CA LEU A 3 -1.92 9.23 6.72
C LEU A 3 -3.37 8.79 6.89
N ARG A 4 -4.32 9.72 6.73
CA ARG A 4 -5.78 9.47 6.84
C ARG A 4 -6.56 9.72 5.56
N ASP A 5 -5.92 10.31 4.56
CA ASP A 5 -6.55 10.61 3.27
C ASP A 5 -6.80 9.32 2.49
N ALA A 6 -8.07 9.06 2.16
CA ALA A 6 -8.52 7.83 1.52
C ALA A 6 -7.81 7.56 0.18
N GLN A 7 -7.69 8.58 -0.67
CA GLN A 7 -7.07 8.45 -1.99
C GLN A 7 -5.58 8.14 -1.88
N LYS A 8 -4.85 8.82 -1.00
CA LYS A 8 -3.42 8.56 -0.77
C LYS A 8 -3.17 7.19 -0.14
N LEU A 9 -4.05 6.74 0.75
CA LEU A 9 -4.01 5.38 1.31
C LEU A 9 -4.18 4.34 0.20
N PHE A 10 -5.20 4.52 -0.65
CA PHE A 10 -5.44 3.64 -1.78
C PHE A 10 -4.27 3.62 -2.79
N GLU A 11 -3.74 4.79 -3.15
CA GLU A 11 -2.54 4.91 -4.00
C GLU A 11 -1.37 4.09 -3.42
N LEU A 12 -1.05 4.30 -2.14
CA LEU A 12 0.06 3.60 -1.49
C LEU A 12 -0.19 2.08 -1.43
N LEU A 13 -1.40 1.64 -1.14
CA LEU A 13 -1.73 0.21 -1.11
C LEU A 13 -1.47 -0.46 -2.46
N LEU A 14 -1.84 0.20 -3.56
CA LEU A 14 -1.55 -0.30 -4.91
C LEU A 14 -0.05 -0.31 -5.22
N LEU A 15 0.68 0.73 -4.83
CA LEU A 15 2.14 0.83 -5.03
C LEU A 15 2.91 -0.26 -4.27
N GLU A 16 2.49 -0.59 -3.05
CA GLU A 16 3.04 -1.71 -2.26
C GLU A 16 2.78 -3.06 -2.96
N GLY A 17 1.60 -3.25 -3.57
CA GLY A 17 1.33 -4.40 -4.42
C GLY A 17 2.25 -4.50 -5.65
N PHE A 18 2.57 -3.35 -6.27
CA PHE A 18 3.54 -3.30 -7.37
C PHE A 18 4.97 -3.64 -6.92
N GLN A 19 5.33 -3.38 -5.66
CA GLN A 19 6.66 -3.63 -5.11
C GLN A 19 7.00 -5.13 -5.01
N ALA A 20 6.02 -6.03 -4.94
CA ALA A 20 6.26 -7.47 -4.75
C ALA A 20 7.33 -8.02 -5.72
N GLY A 21 8.47 -8.47 -5.19
CA GLY A 21 9.61 -8.99 -5.95
C GLY A 21 10.57 -7.94 -6.54
N LEU A 22 10.48 -6.68 -6.12
CA LEU A 22 11.30 -5.55 -6.58
C LEU A 22 11.75 -4.68 -5.40
N SER A 23 12.72 -3.78 -5.64
CA SER A 23 13.11 -2.78 -4.63
C SER A 23 12.11 -1.62 -4.58
N TRP A 24 11.88 -1.04 -3.39
CA TRP A 24 10.96 0.10 -3.25
C TRP A 24 11.40 1.32 -4.08
N ILE A 25 12.70 1.55 -4.22
CA ILE A 25 13.24 2.62 -5.06
C ILE A 25 12.81 2.47 -6.54
N THR A 26 12.61 1.25 -7.03
CA THR A 26 12.08 1.00 -8.38
C THR A 26 10.66 1.52 -8.52
N ILE A 27 9.83 1.37 -7.48
CA ILE A 27 8.46 1.87 -7.46
C ILE A 27 8.44 3.39 -7.35
N LEU A 28 9.24 3.96 -6.43
CA LEU A 28 9.31 5.41 -6.24
C LEU A 28 9.71 6.15 -7.52
N LYS A 29 10.69 5.64 -8.26
CA LYS A 29 11.11 6.23 -9.55
C LYS A 29 10.01 6.20 -10.62
N ARG A 30 9.06 5.27 -10.53
CA ARG A 30 7.94 5.10 -11.48
C ARG A 30 6.64 5.72 -10.99
N ARG A 31 6.59 6.24 -9.76
CA ARG A 31 5.37 6.74 -9.12
C ARG A 31 4.70 7.87 -9.90
N ALA A 32 5.48 8.82 -10.42
CA ALA A 32 4.95 9.92 -11.24
C ALA A 32 4.23 9.37 -12.48
N ARG A 33 4.88 8.43 -13.19
CA ARG A 33 4.25 7.77 -14.33
C ARG A 33 3.01 6.99 -13.96
N TYR A 34 3.02 6.25 -12.86
CA TYR A 34 1.83 5.53 -12.39
C TYR A 34 0.65 6.48 -12.16
N ARG A 35 0.87 7.66 -11.58
CA ARG A 35 -0.19 8.66 -11.42
C ARG A 35 -0.78 9.09 -12.76
N GLU A 36 0.03 9.26 -13.80
CA GLU A 36 -0.47 9.62 -15.13
C GLU A 36 -1.31 8.47 -15.73
N VAL A 37 -0.75 7.27 -15.78
CA VAL A 37 -1.36 6.15 -16.52
C VAL A 37 -2.44 5.41 -15.74
N LEU A 38 -2.52 5.62 -14.43
CA LEU A 38 -3.57 5.11 -13.54
C LEU A 38 -4.50 6.23 -13.05
N PHE A 39 -4.62 7.32 -13.83
CA PHE A 39 -5.65 8.36 -13.64
C PHE A 39 -5.66 8.97 -12.23
N GLY A 40 -4.47 9.30 -11.70
CA GLY A 40 -4.32 9.84 -10.35
C GLY A 40 -4.75 8.86 -9.24
N PHE A 41 -4.78 7.56 -9.55
CA PHE A 41 -5.29 6.51 -8.67
C PHE A 41 -6.77 6.68 -8.29
N ASP A 42 -7.57 7.27 -9.19
CA ASP A 42 -9.03 7.34 -9.04
C ASP A 42 -9.64 5.93 -9.00
N ALA A 43 -10.22 5.56 -7.86
CA ALA A 43 -10.76 4.21 -7.66
C ALA A 43 -11.93 3.90 -8.60
N GLU A 44 -12.81 4.86 -8.89
CA GLU A 44 -13.96 4.66 -9.80
C GLU A 44 -13.47 4.38 -11.21
N ARG A 45 -12.51 5.17 -11.69
CA ARG A 45 -11.93 5.00 -13.01
C ARG A 45 -11.16 3.69 -13.14
N LEU A 46 -10.40 3.33 -12.11
CA LEU A 46 -9.62 2.09 -12.09
C LEU A 46 -10.49 0.85 -12.01
N ALA A 47 -11.63 0.92 -11.33
CA ALA A 47 -12.61 -0.18 -11.28
C ALA A 47 -13.20 -0.51 -12.67
N GLN A 48 -13.21 0.46 -13.57
CA GLN A 48 -13.71 0.34 -14.94
C GLN A 48 -12.65 -0.02 -15.99
N LEU A 49 -11.37 -0.20 -15.61
CA LEU A 49 -10.32 -0.59 -16.54
C LEU A 49 -10.73 -1.81 -17.38
N SER A 50 -10.68 -1.68 -18.70
CA SER A 50 -10.92 -2.78 -19.63
C SER A 50 -9.66 -3.65 -19.79
N ASP A 51 -9.83 -4.87 -20.28
CA ASP A 51 -8.69 -5.73 -20.61
C ASP A 51 -7.83 -5.12 -21.74
N ALA A 52 -8.43 -4.40 -22.68
CA ALA A 52 -7.73 -3.70 -23.75
C ALA A 52 -6.84 -2.56 -23.21
N GLU A 53 -7.31 -1.79 -22.23
CA GLU A 53 -6.48 -0.78 -21.57
C GLU A 53 -5.33 -1.39 -20.78
N ILE A 54 -5.57 -2.51 -20.07
CA ILE A 54 -4.50 -3.26 -19.40
C ILE A 54 -3.46 -3.73 -20.41
N ASP A 55 -3.89 -4.21 -21.58
CA ASP A 55 -3.00 -4.63 -22.65
C ASP A 55 -2.21 -3.48 -23.27
N ALA A 56 -2.81 -2.30 -23.40
CA ALA A 56 -2.11 -1.09 -23.80
C ALA A 56 -1.03 -0.69 -22.76
N LEU A 57 -1.35 -0.74 -21.46
CA LEU A 57 -0.41 -0.47 -20.38
C LEU A 57 0.77 -1.45 -20.36
N MET A 58 0.56 -2.71 -20.75
CA MET A 58 1.62 -3.71 -20.88
C MET A 58 2.68 -3.35 -21.92
N LEU A 59 2.40 -2.41 -22.82
CA LEU A 59 3.37 -1.92 -23.81
C LEU A 59 4.25 -0.78 -23.27
N ASP A 60 3.90 -0.16 -22.14
CA ASP A 60 4.65 0.97 -21.58
C ASP A 60 5.87 0.47 -20.77
N PRO A 61 7.12 0.73 -21.24
CA PRO A 61 8.32 0.28 -20.54
C PRO A 61 8.63 1.10 -19.27
N THR A 62 7.97 2.24 -19.10
CA THR A 62 8.17 3.17 -17.98
C THR A 62 7.41 2.73 -16.72
N ILE A 63 6.52 1.73 -16.82
CA ILE A 63 5.91 1.04 -15.68
C ILE A 63 6.39 -0.43 -15.57
N ILE A 64 5.95 -1.13 -14.51
CA ILE A 64 6.20 -2.57 -14.39
C ILE A 64 5.19 -3.31 -15.28
N ARG A 65 5.68 -3.85 -16.38
CA ARG A 65 4.91 -4.64 -17.35
C ARG A 65 4.60 -6.03 -16.79
N ASN A 66 3.65 -6.09 -15.86
CA ASN A 66 3.14 -7.32 -15.27
C ASN A 66 1.62 -7.33 -15.31
N ARG A 67 1.05 -8.22 -16.13
CA ARG A 67 -0.40 -8.27 -16.37
C ARG A 67 -1.20 -8.60 -15.12
N LEU A 68 -0.67 -9.44 -14.23
CA LEU A 68 -1.34 -9.79 -12.97
C LEU A 68 -1.41 -8.58 -12.03
N LYS A 69 -0.34 -7.79 -11.91
CA LYS A 69 -0.32 -6.57 -11.10
C LYS A 69 -1.26 -5.49 -11.66
N LEU A 70 -1.32 -5.33 -12.98
CA LEU A 70 -2.27 -4.39 -13.60
C LEU A 70 -3.73 -4.86 -13.44
N LYS A 71 -4.02 -6.16 -13.57
CA LYS A 71 -5.34 -6.70 -13.23
C LYS A 71 -5.69 -6.47 -11.75
N ALA A 72 -4.71 -6.59 -10.85
CA ALA A 72 -4.90 -6.33 -9.43
C ALA A 72 -5.31 -4.88 -9.15
N VAL A 73 -4.82 -3.89 -9.89
CA VAL A 73 -5.27 -2.50 -9.77
C VAL A 73 -6.77 -2.38 -9.92
N ARG A 74 -7.33 -2.97 -10.99
CA ARG A 74 -8.78 -2.98 -11.23
C ARG A 74 -9.54 -3.73 -10.14
N THR A 75 -9.07 -4.91 -9.76
CA THR A 75 -9.71 -5.73 -8.72
C THR A 75 -9.73 -5.01 -7.38
N ASN A 76 -8.60 -4.41 -6.99
CA ASN A 76 -8.45 -3.70 -5.73
C ASN A 76 -9.27 -2.39 -5.72
N ALA A 77 -9.41 -1.71 -6.85
CA ALA A 77 -10.30 -0.56 -6.99
C ALA A 77 -11.77 -0.93 -6.75
N ARG A 78 -12.23 -2.04 -7.34
CA ARG A 78 -13.59 -2.56 -7.08
C ARG A 78 -13.79 -2.94 -5.62
N ALA A 79 -12.81 -3.63 -5.02
CA ALA A 79 -12.84 -4.00 -3.61
C ALA A 79 -12.85 -2.77 -2.69
N TRP A 80 -12.09 -1.73 -3.03
CA TRP A 80 -12.06 -0.46 -2.30
C TRP A 80 -13.42 0.24 -2.29
N LEU A 81 -14.05 0.36 -3.45
CA LEU A 81 -15.37 1.00 -3.58
C LEU A 81 -16.51 0.21 -2.92
N ALA A 82 -16.31 -1.09 -2.69
CA ALA A 82 -17.28 -1.93 -1.99
C ALA A 82 -17.21 -1.79 -0.46
N LEU A 83 -16.18 -1.15 0.07
CA LEU A 83 -16.05 -0.88 1.51
C LEU A 83 -16.80 0.39 1.88
N GLU A 84 -17.59 0.33 2.96
CA GLU A 84 -18.29 1.50 3.50
C GLU A 84 -17.31 2.53 4.09
N ASP A 85 -16.33 2.07 4.87
CA ASP A 85 -15.27 2.90 5.45
C ASP A 85 -13.89 2.21 5.32
N PRO A 86 -13.23 2.34 4.15
CA PRO A 86 -11.91 1.75 3.96
C PRO A 86 -10.85 2.35 4.88
N VAL A 87 -10.95 3.63 5.26
CA VAL A 87 -9.97 4.29 6.13
C VAL A 87 -10.10 3.78 7.56
N GLY A 88 -11.33 3.69 8.08
CA GLY A 88 -11.62 3.12 9.39
C GLY A 88 -11.19 1.66 9.50
N LEU A 89 -11.50 0.84 8.48
CA LEU A 89 -11.03 -0.56 8.42
C LEU A 89 -9.50 -0.65 8.48
N LEU A 90 -8.79 0.13 7.67
CA LEU A 90 -7.34 0.07 7.65
C LEU A 90 -6.71 0.51 8.98
N TRP A 91 -7.25 1.55 9.61
CA TRP A 91 -6.74 2.04 10.89
C TRP A 91 -7.22 1.21 12.09
N SER A 92 -8.24 0.36 11.96
CA SER A 92 -8.71 -0.49 13.06
C SER A 92 -7.68 -1.53 13.49
N PHE A 93 -6.78 -1.95 12.58
CA PHE A 93 -5.71 -2.91 12.89
C PHE A 93 -4.67 -2.39 13.88
N VAL A 94 -4.62 -1.08 14.12
CA VAL A 94 -3.79 -0.43 15.15
C VAL A 94 -4.64 0.28 16.22
N GLY A 95 -5.92 -0.09 16.35
CA GLY A 95 -6.82 0.51 17.32
C GLY A 95 -7.13 1.99 17.04
N GLY A 96 -7.03 2.41 15.78
CA GLY A 96 -7.34 3.78 15.35
C GLY A 96 -6.26 4.81 15.72
N LYS A 97 -5.14 4.41 16.32
CA LYS A 97 -4.02 5.30 16.68
C LYS A 97 -2.71 4.71 16.18
N GLN A 98 -1.72 5.57 15.90
CA GLN A 98 -0.42 5.09 15.48
C GLN A 98 0.23 4.25 16.58
N LYS A 99 0.75 3.07 16.22
CA LYS A 99 1.57 2.24 17.10
C LYS A 99 3.02 2.70 16.98
N ILE A 100 3.58 3.24 18.06
CA ILE A 100 4.96 3.71 18.09
C ILE A 100 5.84 2.58 18.63
N ASN A 101 6.76 2.09 17.80
CA ASN A 101 7.76 1.12 18.23
C ASN A 101 9.08 1.84 18.58
N HIS A 102 9.93 1.16 19.36
CA HIS A 102 11.16 1.73 19.91
C HIS A 102 12.37 0.84 19.62
N PHE A 103 12.48 0.40 18.36
CA PHE A 103 13.57 -0.48 17.92
C PHE A 103 14.92 0.23 18.00
N LYS A 104 15.93 -0.45 18.54
CA LYS A 104 17.29 0.08 18.63
C LYS A 104 18.05 -0.06 17.31
N ASP A 105 17.79 -1.16 16.60
CA ASP A 105 18.47 -1.51 15.36
C ASP A 105 17.47 -2.01 14.32
N ARG A 106 17.83 -1.89 13.04
CA ARG A 106 16.98 -2.34 11.93
C ARG A 106 16.71 -3.84 11.96
N SER A 107 17.61 -4.65 12.52
CA SER A 107 17.41 -6.10 12.66
C SER A 107 16.30 -6.47 13.64
N GLU A 108 15.89 -5.55 14.52
CA GLU A 108 14.75 -5.75 15.42
C GLU A 108 13.41 -5.50 14.73
N VAL A 109 13.41 -4.79 13.58
CA VAL A 109 12.18 -4.49 12.83
C VAL A 109 11.69 -5.78 12.15
N PRO A 110 10.50 -6.28 12.50
CA PRO A 110 10.03 -7.54 11.95
C PRO A 110 9.61 -7.38 10.48
N ALA A 111 9.67 -8.47 9.71
CA ALA A 111 9.15 -8.46 8.33
C ALA A 111 7.61 -8.57 8.27
N ILE A 112 6.99 -9.11 9.32
CA ILE A 112 5.55 -9.31 9.48
C ILE A 112 5.15 -9.15 10.96
N THR A 113 3.89 -8.79 11.20
CA THR A 113 3.31 -8.70 12.54
C THR A 113 1.91 -9.31 12.55
N VAL A 114 1.38 -9.60 13.75
CA VAL A 114 0.02 -10.14 13.91
C VAL A 114 -1.02 -9.18 13.32
N GLU A 115 -0.81 -7.88 13.48
CA GLU A 115 -1.66 -6.84 12.90
C GLU A 115 -1.63 -6.85 11.37
N ALA A 116 -0.45 -7.04 10.76
CA ALA A 116 -0.30 -7.15 9.32
C ALA A 116 -0.90 -8.44 8.74
N GLU A 117 -0.81 -9.55 9.47
CA GLU A 117 -1.48 -10.81 9.11
C GLU A 117 -3.01 -10.65 9.12
N ALA A 118 -3.53 -10.01 10.18
CA ALA A 118 -4.95 -9.70 10.30
C ALA A 118 -5.43 -8.77 9.16
N MET A 119 -4.67 -7.72 8.85
CA MET A 119 -4.95 -6.82 7.73
C MET A 119 -4.96 -7.57 6.39
N SER A 120 -3.93 -8.37 6.11
CA SER A 120 -3.86 -9.20 4.90
C SER A 120 -5.08 -10.12 4.77
N LYS A 121 -5.48 -10.78 5.86
CA LYS A 121 -6.65 -11.67 5.87
C LYS A 121 -7.95 -10.91 5.58
N ALA A 122 -8.14 -9.76 6.20
CA ALA A 122 -9.33 -8.93 6.02
C ALA A 122 -9.42 -8.36 4.59
N LEU A 123 -8.32 -7.81 4.07
CA LEU A 123 -8.27 -7.28 2.71
C LEU A 123 -8.50 -8.38 1.66
N LYS A 124 -7.91 -9.56 1.83
CA LYS A 124 -8.19 -10.72 0.96
C LYS A 124 -9.67 -11.12 1.01
N LYS A 125 -10.28 -11.13 2.20
CA LYS A 125 -11.72 -11.42 2.37
C LYS A 125 -12.59 -10.36 1.67
N ALA A 126 -12.15 -9.11 1.65
CA ALA A 126 -12.82 -8.02 0.92
C ALA A 126 -12.55 -8.03 -0.60
N GLY A 127 -11.77 -8.99 -1.11
CA GLY A 127 -11.52 -9.17 -2.55
C GLY A 127 -10.24 -8.51 -3.06
N PHE A 128 -9.41 -7.94 -2.20
CA PHE A 128 -8.12 -7.40 -2.60
C PHE A 128 -7.13 -8.52 -2.96
N THR A 129 -6.23 -8.21 -3.89
CA THR A 129 -5.13 -9.06 -4.35
C THR A 129 -3.80 -8.32 -4.21
N PHE A 130 -2.68 -9.06 -4.18
CA PHE A 130 -1.36 -8.49 -3.87
C PHE A 130 -1.29 -7.77 -2.51
N VAL A 131 -1.97 -8.32 -1.51
CA VAL A 131 -2.04 -7.80 -0.12
C VAL A 131 -1.58 -8.89 0.87
N GLY A 132 -0.37 -9.43 0.67
CA GLY A 132 0.23 -10.40 1.60
C GLY A 132 0.65 -9.75 2.92
N PRO A 133 0.91 -10.52 4.00
CA PRO A 133 1.29 -9.95 5.31
C PRO A 133 2.52 -9.04 5.25
N THR A 134 3.56 -9.40 4.50
CA THR A 134 4.75 -8.55 4.32
C THR A 134 4.42 -7.23 3.61
N ILE A 135 3.56 -7.27 2.59
CA ILE A 135 3.08 -6.07 1.88
C ILE A 135 2.27 -5.20 2.84
N CYS A 136 1.39 -5.81 3.65
CA CYS A 136 0.58 -5.08 4.62
C CYS A 136 1.45 -4.43 5.69
N TYR A 137 2.51 -5.09 6.16
CA TYR A 137 3.40 -4.48 7.16
C TYR A 137 4.20 -3.31 6.57
N ALA A 138 4.76 -3.47 5.36
CA ALA A 138 5.40 -2.38 4.64
C ALA A 138 4.43 -1.19 4.43
N TYR A 139 3.18 -1.48 4.05
CA TYR A 139 2.12 -0.48 3.92
C TYR A 139 1.81 0.23 5.24
N MET A 140 1.71 -0.50 6.36
CA MET A 140 1.51 0.07 7.69
C MET A 140 2.64 1.02 8.09
N GLN A 141 3.89 0.68 7.75
CA GLN A 141 5.05 1.55 7.97
C GLN A 141 4.96 2.80 7.09
N ALA A 142 4.71 2.64 5.78
CA ALA A 142 4.67 3.72 4.80
C ALA A 142 3.54 4.74 5.08
N THR A 143 2.42 4.28 5.62
CA THR A 143 1.25 5.11 5.97
C THR A 143 1.28 5.66 7.40
N GLY A 144 2.27 5.25 8.20
CA GLY A 144 2.42 5.69 9.58
C GLY A 144 1.36 5.11 10.52
N MET A 145 0.77 3.96 10.19
CA MET A 145 0.02 3.15 11.16
C MET A 145 0.96 2.59 12.23
N VAL A 146 2.17 2.23 11.81
CA VAL A 146 3.28 1.92 12.72
C VAL A 146 4.42 2.94 12.54
N MET A 147 5.11 3.26 13.62
CA MET A 147 6.32 4.09 13.63
C MET A 147 7.52 3.19 13.92
N ASP A 148 8.27 2.84 12.88
CA ASP A 148 9.38 1.89 12.96
C ASP A 148 10.76 2.53 12.73
N HIS A 149 10.84 3.87 12.75
CA HIS A 149 12.14 4.50 12.78
C HIS A 149 12.87 4.05 14.05
N THR A 150 14.13 3.65 13.89
CA THR A 150 14.98 3.26 15.01
C THR A 150 15.28 4.46 15.90
N VAL A 151 15.61 4.22 17.17
CA VAL A 151 15.84 5.29 18.16
C VAL A 151 16.99 6.24 17.78
N ASP A 152 17.92 5.80 16.92
CA ASP A 152 19.05 6.57 16.40
C ASP A 152 18.73 7.36 15.12
N CYS A 153 17.52 7.20 14.55
CA CYS A 153 17.09 7.96 13.40
C CYS A 153 16.83 9.44 13.76
N ASP A 154 17.35 10.36 12.95
CA ASP A 154 17.13 11.81 13.04
C ASP A 154 15.65 12.21 13.13
N ARG A 155 14.75 11.42 12.54
CA ARG A 155 13.31 11.64 12.56
C ARG A 155 12.61 11.11 13.81
N TYR A 156 13.25 10.23 14.58
CA TYR A 156 12.61 9.53 15.70
C TYR A 156 12.06 10.49 16.76
N ALA A 157 12.85 11.48 17.18
CA ALA A 157 12.45 12.43 18.22
C ALA A 157 11.24 13.31 17.82
N ILE A 158 10.98 13.44 16.52
CA ILE A 158 9.84 14.19 15.98
C ILE A 158 8.63 13.27 15.79
N LEU A 159 8.86 12.01 15.40
CA LEU A 159 7.81 11.04 15.07
C LEU A 159 7.29 10.24 16.28
N SER A 160 8.02 10.22 17.39
CA SER A 160 7.65 9.49 18.62
C SER A 160 6.86 10.32 19.64
N ARG A 161 6.47 11.54 19.29
CA ARG A 161 5.68 12.46 20.12
C ARG A 161 4.18 12.26 19.96
#